data_AF-A0A7Y2JBC7-F1
#
_entry.id   AF-A0A7Y2JBC7-F1
#
_cell.length_a   1.000
_cell.length_b   1.000
_cell.length_c   1.000
_cell.angle_alpha   90.00
_cell.angle_beta   90.00
_cell.angle_gamma   90.00
#
_symmetry.space_group_name_H-M   'P 1'
#
loop_
_entity.id
_entity.type
_entity.pdbx_description
1 polymer ?
#
loop_
_entity_poly.entity_id
_entity_poly.type
_entity_poly.pdbx_seq_one_letter_code
_entity_poly.pdbx_strand_id
1 'polypeptide(L)'
;RGTHAATAREIDVSVDVALERFTKEIKGSQELLAIAKGILVFPRVYKAGFVVGGEYGEGALRVGGKTVDYYNTVAGSLGLQVGAQAKTIILVFIQEEALAKFRKSEGWKAGVDGSVALISVGVGGALDTENIKDPIVGFVFGQKGLMANLTLEGTKITRMTVDK
;
A
#
# COMPACT_ATOMS: atom_id res chain seq x y z
N ARG A 1 -1.76 -13.75 26.92
CA ARG A 1 -1.94 -14.01 25.47
C ARG A 1 -1.41 -12.79 24.76
N GLY A 2 -0.16 -12.85 24.27
CA GLY A 2 0.49 -11.71 23.63
C GLY A 2 -0.16 -11.44 22.27
N THR A 3 -0.36 -10.17 21.96
CA THR A 3 -0.65 -9.71 20.61
C THR A 3 0.55 -10.06 19.74
N HIS A 4 0.50 -11.18 19.01
CA HIS A 4 1.59 -11.55 18.10
C HIS A 4 1.55 -10.56 16.92
N ALA A 5 2.57 -9.70 16.82
CA ALA A 5 2.88 -9.00 15.58
C ALA A 5 3.15 -10.06 14.49
N ALA A 6 2.79 -9.78 13.24
CA ALA A 6 3.04 -10.74 12.18
C ALA A 6 4.56 -10.97 12.02
N THR A 7 4.95 -12.23 11.86
CA THR A 7 6.34 -12.57 11.54
C THR A 7 6.70 -12.06 10.14
N ALA A 8 8.00 -11.87 9.88
CA ALA A 8 8.52 -11.51 8.56
C ALA A 8 7.92 -12.39 7.45
N ARG A 9 7.90 -13.71 7.69
CA ARG A 9 7.36 -14.71 6.77
C ARG A 9 5.86 -14.55 6.50
N GLU A 10 5.06 -14.27 7.52
CA GLU A 10 3.61 -14.07 7.35
C GLU A 10 3.30 -12.82 6.54
N ILE A 11 4.07 -11.75 6.75
CA ILE A 11 3.94 -10.52 5.96
C ILE A 11 4.33 -10.80 4.51
N ASP A 12 5.46 -11.45 4.26
CA ASP A 12 5.93 -11.74 2.91
C ASP A 12 4.93 -12.58 2.11
N VAL A 13 4.40 -13.66 2.71
CA VAL A 13 3.36 -14.48 2.09
C VAL A 13 2.11 -13.66 1.78
N SER A 14 1.68 -12.79 2.71
CA SER A 14 0.51 -11.94 2.50
C SER A 14 0.75 -10.93 1.36
N VAL A 15 1.98 -10.42 1.24
CA VAL A 15 2.38 -9.51 0.16
C VAL A 15 2.41 -10.22 -1.19
N ASP A 16 2.91 -11.46 -1.25
CA ASP A 16 2.87 -12.28 -2.48
C ASP A 16 1.45 -12.45 -2.99
N VAL A 17 0.53 -12.85 -2.10
CA VAL A 17 -0.89 -13.04 -2.44
C VAL A 17 -1.53 -11.72 -2.90
N ALA A 18 -1.18 -10.60 -2.26
CA ALA A 18 -1.69 -9.29 -2.66
C ALA A 18 -1.20 -8.87 -4.05
N LEU A 19 0.07 -9.10 -4.38
CA LEU A 19 0.61 -8.79 -5.71
C LEU A 19 0.08 -9.74 -6.78
N GLU A 20 -0.08 -11.02 -6.46
CA GLU A 20 -0.72 -11.98 -7.37
C GLU A 20 -2.14 -11.52 -7.72
N ARG A 21 -2.93 -11.15 -6.70
CA ARG A 21 -4.27 -10.60 -6.89
C ARG A 21 -4.25 -9.31 -7.71
N PHE A 22 -3.34 -8.39 -7.42
CA PHE A 22 -3.17 -7.15 -8.18
C PHE A 22 -2.94 -7.43 -9.67
N THR A 23 -2.04 -8.37 -9.98
CA THR A 23 -1.73 -8.71 -11.37
C THR A 23 -2.85 -9.41 -12.11
N LYS A 24 -3.70 -10.15 -11.38
CA LYS A 24 -4.90 -10.79 -11.94
C LYS A 24 -6.05 -9.81 -12.18
N GLU A 25 -6.26 -8.86 -11.28
CA GLU A 25 -7.41 -7.93 -11.34
C GLU A 25 -7.16 -6.72 -12.26
N ILE A 26 -5.90 -6.28 -12.41
CA ILE A 26 -5.56 -5.04 -13.12
C ILE A 26 -4.72 -5.34 -14.36
N LYS A 27 -5.26 -5.06 -15.55
CA LYS A 27 -4.51 -5.17 -16.81
C LYS A 27 -3.49 -4.03 -16.89
N GLY A 28 -2.27 -4.30 -17.36
CA GLY A 28 -1.18 -3.31 -17.38
C GLY A 28 -0.38 -3.25 -16.08
N SER A 29 -0.78 -4.02 -15.06
CA SER A 29 -0.10 -4.03 -13.76
C SER A 29 1.28 -4.67 -13.82
N GLN A 30 1.49 -5.69 -14.65
CA GLN A 30 2.80 -6.33 -14.79
C GLN A 30 3.82 -5.36 -15.38
N GLU A 31 3.42 -4.60 -16.40
CA GLU A 31 4.21 -3.55 -17.03
C GLU A 31 4.54 -2.44 -16.03
N LEU A 32 3.56 -2.03 -15.22
CA LEU A 32 3.77 -1.06 -14.14
C LEU A 32 4.78 -1.57 -13.10
N LEU A 33 4.64 -2.81 -12.64
CA LEU A 33 5.55 -3.40 -11.66
C LEU A 33 6.96 -3.60 -12.24
N ALA A 34 7.08 -3.82 -13.56
CA ALA A 34 8.37 -3.96 -14.23
C ALA A 34 9.18 -2.66 -14.26
N ILE A 35 8.52 -1.50 -14.35
CA ILE A 35 9.20 -0.18 -14.31
C ILE A 35 9.39 0.38 -12.90
N ALA A 36 8.78 -0.25 -11.89
CA ALA A 36 8.83 0.20 -10.51
C ALA A 36 10.25 0.14 -9.92
N LYS A 37 10.66 1.21 -9.25
CA LYS A 37 11.90 1.25 -8.45
C LYS A 37 11.72 0.58 -7.09
N GLY A 38 10.51 0.60 -6.57
CA GLY A 38 10.12 -0.10 -5.35
C GLY A 38 8.62 -0.25 -5.26
N ILE A 39 8.14 -1.26 -4.55
CA ILE A 39 6.73 -1.56 -4.37
C ILE A 39 6.49 -1.80 -2.88
N LEU A 40 5.75 -0.91 -2.22
CA LEU A 40 5.34 -1.07 -0.83
C LEU A 40 3.92 -1.63 -0.80
N VAL A 41 3.74 -2.75 -0.13
CA VAL A 41 2.45 -3.46 -0.08
C VAL A 41 2.03 -3.63 1.36
N PHE A 42 0.85 -3.09 1.69
CA PHE A 42 0.11 -3.37 2.91
C PHE A 42 -1.04 -4.33 2.56
N PRO A 43 -0.84 -5.65 2.66
CA PRO A 43 -1.83 -6.63 2.22
C PRO A 43 -3.13 -6.56 3.01
N ARG A 44 -3.08 -6.16 4.28
CA ARG A 44 -4.22 -6.10 5.18
C ARG A 44 -4.15 -4.84 6.06
N VAL A 45 -5.01 -3.88 5.75
CA VAL A 45 -5.23 -2.65 6.53
C VAL A 45 -6.63 -2.70 7.11
N TYR A 46 -6.72 -2.63 8.44
CA TYR A 46 -7.95 -2.74 9.20
C TYR A 46 -8.34 -1.38 9.79
N LYS A 47 -9.63 -1.08 9.81
CA LYS A 47 -10.20 0.04 10.58
C LYS A 47 -10.47 -0.39 12.01
N ALA A 48 -10.01 0.40 12.97
CA ALA A 48 -10.26 0.24 14.40
C ALA A 48 -10.98 1.48 14.95
N GLY A 49 -12.07 1.29 15.71
CA GLY A 49 -12.80 2.38 16.40
C GLY A 49 -14.22 2.61 15.89
N PHE A 50 -15.12 3.07 16.78
CA PHE A 50 -16.57 3.13 16.54
C PHE A 50 -17.12 4.48 16.03
N VAL A 51 -16.36 5.57 16.09
CA VAL A 51 -16.82 6.95 15.74
C VAL A 51 -15.70 7.83 15.16
N VAL A 52 -14.52 7.82 15.79
CA VAL A 52 -13.26 8.36 15.27
C VAL A 52 -12.29 7.18 15.30
N GLY A 53 -12.04 6.60 14.14
CA GLY A 53 -11.27 5.36 14.03
C GLY A 53 -9.88 5.59 13.46
N GLY A 54 -8.91 4.78 13.88
CA GLY A 54 -7.62 4.66 13.22
C GLY A 54 -7.62 3.49 12.24
N GLU A 55 -6.92 3.61 11.13
CA GLU A 55 -6.54 2.47 10.31
C GLU A 55 -5.15 1.97 10.73
N TYR A 56 -4.94 0.66 10.73
CA TYR A 56 -3.64 0.04 10.96
C TYR A 56 -3.41 -1.09 9.97
N GLY A 57 -2.19 -1.21 9.46
CA GLY A 57 -1.75 -2.36 8.69
C GLY A 57 -0.24 -2.50 8.68
N GLU A 58 0.20 -3.71 8.35
CA GLU A 58 1.62 -4.08 8.27
C GLU A 58 1.91 -4.55 6.85
N GLY A 59 3.14 -4.34 6.39
CA GLY A 59 3.49 -4.55 5.00
C GLY A 59 5.00 -4.62 4.78
N ALA A 60 5.36 -4.93 3.53
CA ALA A 60 6.75 -5.04 3.12
C ALA A 60 7.03 -4.15 1.91
N LEU A 61 8.21 -3.54 1.91
CA LEU A 61 8.79 -2.88 0.76
C LEU A 61 9.61 -3.87 -0.04
N ARG A 62 9.31 -3.98 -1.33
CA ARG A 62 10.06 -4.77 -2.30
C ARG A 62 10.85 -3.91 -3.25
N VAL A 63 12.11 -4.26 -3.46
CA VAL A 63 13.01 -3.63 -4.45
C VAL A 63 13.68 -4.75 -5.23
N GLY A 64 13.60 -4.69 -6.57
CA GLY A 64 14.15 -5.75 -7.43
C GLY A 64 13.55 -7.14 -7.14
N GLY A 65 12.27 -7.20 -6.78
CA GLY A 65 11.55 -8.45 -6.48
C GLY A 65 11.83 -9.06 -5.11
N LYS A 66 12.65 -8.42 -4.26
CA LYS A 66 12.97 -8.92 -2.91
C LYS A 66 12.45 -8.00 -1.84
N THR A 67 11.93 -8.56 -0.75
CA THR A 67 11.64 -7.78 0.45
C THR A 67 12.94 -7.23 1.03
N VAL A 68 12.99 -5.91 1.22
CA VAL A 68 14.17 -5.22 1.78
C VAL A 68 13.90 -4.61 3.14
N ASP A 69 12.65 -4.28 3.45
CA ASP A 69 12.25 -3.57 4.66
C ASP A 69 10.77 -3.82 4.98
N TYR A 70 10.38 -3.69 6.25
CA TYR A 70 8.99 -3.83 6.72
C TYR A 70 8.48 -2.51 7.29
N TYR A 71 7.18 -2.26 7.13
CA TYR A 71 6.54 -1.00 7.51
C TYR A 71 5.16 -1.24 8.14
N ASN A 72 4.75 -0.37 9.06
CA ASN A 72 3.34 -0.18 9.39
C ASN A 72 2.79 1.09 8.76
N THR A 73 1.48 1.10 8.57
CA THR A 73 0.69 2.26 8.19
C THR A 73 -0.34 2.58 9.25
N VAL A 74 -0.51 3.88 9.56
CA VAL A 74 -1.53 4.41 10.46
C VAL A 74 -2.21 5.60 9.79
N ALA A 75 -3.53 5.58 9.67
CA ALA A 75 -4.29 6.72 9.13
C ALA A 75 -5.48 7.08 10.03
N GLY A 76 -5.89 8.33 10.03
CA GLY A 76 -7.16 8.73 10.61
C GLY A 76 -8.30 8.36 9.66
N SER A 77 -9.40 7.81 10.18
CA SER A 77 -10.61 7.52 9.41
C SER A 77 -11.80 8.32 9.94
N LEU A 78 -12.46 9.03 9.03
CA LEU A 78 -13.74 9.70 9.30
C LEU A 78 -14.87 8.79 8.81
N GLY A 79 -15.65 8.22 9.74
CA GLY A 79 -16.86 7.47 9.40
C GLY A 79 -17.25 6.35 10.37
N LEU A 80 -18.56 6.10 10.48
CA LEU A 80 -19.23 5.09 11.33
C LEU A 80 -19.16 3.65 10.79
N GLN A 81 -18.36 3.37 9.75
CA GLN A 81 -18.23 2.02 9.20
C GLN A 81 -17.21 1.21 10.01
N VAL A 82 -17.69 0.67 11.11
CA VAL A 82 -16.95 -0.22 12.00
C VAL A 82 -17.07 -1.65 11.50
N GLY A 83 -15.93 -2.31 11.28
CA GLY A 83 -15.86 -3.76 11.15
C GLY A 83 -16.32 -4.32 9.80
N ALA A 84 -15.39 -4.94 9.08
CA ALA A 84 -15.50 -6.23 8.38
C ALA A 84 -14.56 -6.31 7.16
N GLN A 85 -14.25 -5.17 6.53
CA GLN A 85 -13.53 -5.18 5.27
C GLN A 85 -12.12 -4.62 5.45
N ALA A 86 -11.16 -5.54 5.57
CA ALA A 86 -9.76 -5.21 5.34
C ALA A 86 -9.58 -4.73 3.91
N LYS A 87 -8.68 -3.77 3.72
CA LYS A 87 -8.25 -3.32 2.40
C LYS A 87 -6.77 -3.60 2.18
N THR A 88 -6.38 -3.79 0.94
CA THR A 88 -4.99 -3.85 0.52
C THR A 88 -4.59 -2.49 -0.02
N ILE A 89 -3.41 -1.98 0.34
CA ILE A 89 -2.83 -0.77 -0.22
C ILE A 89 -1.52 -1.14 -0.91
N ILE A 90 -1.32 -0.70 -2.15
CA ILE A 90 -0.07 -0.87 -2.90
C ILE A 90 0.41 0.52 -3.31
N LEU A 91 1.65 0.86 -2.92
CA LEU A 91 2.34 2.05 -3.41
C LEU A 91 3.46 1.61 -4.34
N VAL A 92 3.42 2.10 -5.57
CA VAL A 92 4.42 1.86 -6.60
C VAL A 92 5.26 3.12 -6.74
N PHE A 93 6.56 3.01 -6.44
CA PHE A 93 7.52 4.09 -6.60
C PHE A 93 8.10 4.02 -8.02
N ILE A 94 7.77 5.00 -8.85
CA ILE A 94 8.22 5.08 -10.25
C ILE A 94 9.57 5.81 -10.34
N GLN A 95 9.76 6.84 -9.51
CA GLN A 95 10.99 7.62 -9.45
C GLN A 95 11.90 7.14 -8.31
N GLU A 96 13.19 7.06 -8.59
CA GLU A 96 14.20 6.59 -7.64
C GLU A 96 14.36 7.57 -6.47
N GLU A 97 14.26 8.87 -6.76
CA GLU A 97 14.33 9.94 -5.77
C GLU A 97 13.16 9.85 -4.78
N ALA A 98 11.97 9.48 -5.25
CA ALA A 98 10.79 9.31 -4.40
C ALA A 98 10.96 8.12 -3.46
N LEU A 99 11.45 6.98 -3.97
CA LEU A 99 11.78 5.82 -3.15
C LEU A 99 12.87 6.16 -2.11
N ALA A 100 13.93 6.85 -2.53
CA ALA A 100 15.03 7.22 -1.65
C ALA A 100 14.57 8.16 -0.54
N LYS A 101 13.74 9.18 -0.85
CA LYS A 101 13.14 10.08 0.14
C LYS A 101 12.24 9.33 1.11
N PHE A 102 11.38 8.44 0.61
CA PHE A 102 10.52 7.61 1.44
C PHE A 102 11.34 6.78 2.43
N ARG A 103 12.36 6.05 1.96
CA ARG A 103 13.17 5.16 2.80
C ARG A 103 14.01 5.91 3.84
N LYS A 104 14.38 7.17 3.57
CA LYS A 104 15.13 8.03 4.50
C LYS A 104 14.26 8.63 5.62
N SER A 105 12.94 8.60 5.48
CA SER A 105 12.03 9.13 6.50
C SER A 105 11.78 8.11 7.62
N GLU A 106 11.78 8.59 8.86
CA GLU A 106 11.40 7.79 10.04
C GLU A 106 9.88 7.62 10.17
N GLY A 107 9.09 8.45 9.47
CA GLY A 107 7.64 8.48 9.64
C GLY A 107 6.96 9.24 8.52
N TRP A 108 7.15 8.76 7.28
CA TRP A 108 6.69 9.40 6.05
C TRP A 108 5.17 9.57 6.04
N LYS A 109 4.68 10.75 5.67
CA LYS A 109 3.26 11.10 5.62
C LYS A 109 2.82 11.40 4.19
N ALA A 110 1.83 10.65 3.71
CA ALA A 110 1.20 10.90 2.43
C ALA A 110 0.50 12.27 2.41
N GLY A 111 0.71 13.04 1.34
CA GLY A 111 0.21 14.40 1.17
C GLY A 111 1.08 15.49 1.82
N VAL A 112 2.04 15.12 2.68
CA VAL A 112 2.97 16.06 3.33
C VAL A 112 4.40 15.84 2.83
N ASP A 113 4.92 14.62 2.97
CA ASP A 113 6.28 14.26 2.56
C ASP A 113 6.36 13.78 1.11
N GLY A 114 5.22 13.51 0.49
CA GLY A 114 5.10 13.21 -0.93
C GLY A 114 3.66 13.00 -1.37
N SER A 115 3.40 13.35 -2.63
CA SER A 115 2.11 13.14 -3.28
C SER A 115 2.00 11.70 -3.77
N VAL A 116 0.82 11.10 -3.58
CA VAL A 116 0.49 9.78 -4.12
C VAL A 116 -0.71 9.93 -5.03
N ALA A 117 -0.53 9.65 -6.31
CA ALA A 117 -1.63 9.62 -7.25
C ALA A 117 -2.39 8.31 -7.08
N LEU A 118 -3.65 8.38 -6.66
CA LEU A 118 -4.51 7.20 -6.59
C LEU A 118 -5.09 6.90 -7.97
N ILE A 119 -4.85 5.68 -8.45
CA ILE A 119 -5.37 5.25 -9.75
C ILE A 119 -6.72 4.60 -9.56
N SER A 120 -7.72 5.16 -10.23
CA SER A 120 -8.96 4.48 -10.53
C SER A 120 -8.82 3.75 -11.86
N VAL A 121 -9.26 2.50 -11.91
CA VAL A 121 -9.29 1.73 -13.15
C VAL A 121 -10.67 1.93 -13.78
N GLY A 122 -10.68 2.48 -14.99
CA GLY A 122 -11.91 2.77 -15.74
C GLY A 122 -12.59 1.51 -16.30
N VAL A 123 -13.66 1.71 -17.07
CA VAL A 123 -14.40 0.64 -17.76
C VAL A 123 -13.43 -0.12 -18.69
N GLY A 124 -13.08 -1.36 -18.32
CA GLY A 124 -12.19 -2.22 -19.12
C GLY A 124 -10.95 -2.74 -18.39
N GLY A 125 -10.61 -2.20 -17.21
CA GLY A 125 -9.58 -2.82 -16.35
C GLY A 125 -8.13 -2.43 -16.65
N ALA A 126 -7.87 -1.55 -17.63
CA ALA A 126 -6.54 -1.29 -18.16
C ALA A 126 -5.88 -0.03 -17.59
N LEU A 127 -4.60 -0.16 -17.23
CA LEU A 127 -3.71 0.95 -16.88
C LEU A 127 -3.07 1.51 -18.14
N ASP A 128 -3.09 2.84 -18.26
CA ASP A 128 -2.25 3.55 -19.22
C ASP A 128 -0.91 3.88 -18.54
N THR A 129 0.01 2.91 -18.58
CA THR A 129 1.32 3.02 -17.92
C THR A 129 2.26 3.99 -18.62
N GLU A 130 2.07 4.27 -19.91
CA GLU A 130 2.91 5.17 -20.70
C GLU A 130 2.75 6.63 -20.26
N ASN A 131 1.58 6.99 -19.73
CA ASN A 131 1.28 8.35 -19.28
C ASN A 131 1.44 8.57 -17.77
N ILE A 132 1.87 7.55 -17.01
CA ILE A 132 2.15 7.69 -15.57
C ILE A 132 3.41 8.52 -15.37
N LYS A 133 3.23 9.76 -14.91
CA LYS A 133 4.34 10.69 -14.59
C LYS A 133 4.52 10.91 -13.08
N ASP A 134 3.53 10.50 -12.29
CA ASP A 134 3.56 10.67 -10.84
C ASP A 134 4.72 9.89 -10.21
N PRO A 135 5.47 10.50 -9.27
CA PRO A 135 6.60 9.83 -8.62
C PRO A 135 6.18 8.58 -7.83
N ILE A 136 4.98 8.61 -7.25
CA ILE A 136 4.38 7.54 -6.47
C ILE A 136 2.93 7.35 -6.91
N VAL A 137 2.59 6.11 -7.22
CA VAL A 137 1.25 5.70 -7.63
C VAL A 137 0.66 4.77 -6.60
N GLY A 138 -0.57 5.01 -6.17
CA GLY A 138 -1.26 4.25 -5.15
C GLY A 138 -2.47 3.49 -5.69
N PHE A 139 -2.66 2.27 -5.20
CA PHE A 139 -3.83 1.44 -5.46
C PHE A 139 -4.41 0.93 -4.15
N VAL A 140 -5.74 0.89 -4.07
CA VAL A 140 -6.43 0.41 -2.88
C VAL A 140 -7.52 -0.59 -3.27
N PHE A 141 -7.46 -1.79 -2.72
CA PHE A 141 -8.38 -2.89 -3.03
C PHE A 141 -9.20 -3.28 -1.81
N GLY A 142 -10.51 -3.41 -2.00
CA GLY A 142 -11.40 -4.05 -1.04
C GLY A 142 -11.66 -5.51 -1.42
N GLN A 143 -12.62 -6.14 -0.76
CA GLN A 143 -13.07 -7.50 -1.11
C GLN A 143 -13.71 -7.59 -2.50
N LYS A 144 -14.29 -6.50 -2.99
CA LYS A 144 -15.00 -6.43 -4.29
C LYS A 144 -14.13 -5.94 -5.45
N GLY A 145 -12.82 -5.81 -5.24
CA GLY A 145 -11.87 -5.29 -6.22
C GLY A 145 -11.37 -3.89 -5.87
N LEU A 146 -10.86 -3.17 -6.87
CA LEU A 146 -10.32 -1.82 -6.72
C LEU A 146 -11.38 -0.84 -6.19
N MET A 147 -11.00 -0.01 -5.24
CA MET A 147 -11.86 0.98 -4.61
C MET A 147 -11.65 2.36 -5.26
N ALA A 148 -12.74 3.02 -5.61
CA ALA A 148 -12.72 4.39 -6.12
C ALA A 148 -12.94 5.43 -5.00
N ASN A 149 -12.58 6.68 -5.26
CA ASN A 149 -12.83 7.85 -4.38
C ASN A 149 -12.25 7.71 -2.96
N LEU A 150 -11.12 7.04 -2.82
CA LEU A 150 -10.37 7.01 -1.58
C LEU A 150 -9.32 8.12 -1.57
N THR A 151 -8.81 8.44 -0.39
CA THR A 151 -7.61 9.26 -0.20
C THR A 151 -6.62 8.52 0.70
N LEU A 152 -5.33 8.73 0.47
CA LEU A 152 -4.26 8.28 1.36
C LEU A 152 -3.69 9.45 2.17
N GLU A 153 -4.14 10.67 1.96
CA GLU A 153 -3.66 11.85 2.68
C GLU A 153 -3.84 11.67 4.19
N GLY A 154 -2.82 12.11 4.95
CA GLY A 154 -2.81 11.94 6.40
C GLY A 154 -2.42 10.53 6.87
N THR A 155 -2.15 9.60 5.95
CA THR A 155 -1.56 8.30 6.28
C THR A 155 -0.09 8.47 6.67
N LYS A 156 0.27 8.00 7.86
CA LYS A 156 1.66 7.90 8.33
C LYS A 156 2.17 6.48 8.13
N ILE A 157 3.33 6.37 7.50
CA ILE A 157 4.03 5.11 7.25
C ILE A 157 5.35 5.13 8.02
N THR A 158 5.60 4.11 8.83
CA THR A 158 6.77 4.03 9.71
C THR A 158 7.48 2.69 9.49
N ARG A 159 8.82 2.72 9.46
CA ARG A 159 9.62 1.50 9.35
C ARG A 159 9.53 0.72 10.66
N MET A 160 9.43 -0.61 10.57
CA MET A 160 9.35 -1.50 11.73
C MET A 160 10.43 -2.58 11.70
N THR A 161 10.69 -3.15 12.88
CA THR A 161 11.47 -4.37 13.03
C THR A 161 10.51 -5.54 13.23
N VAL A 162 10.77 -6.66 12.57
CA VAL A 162 9.94 -7.87 12.63
C VAL A 162 10.79 -9.06 13.07
N ASP A 163 10.14 -10.00 13.75
CA ASP A 163 10.77 -11.26 14.11
C ASP A 163 10.92 -12.14 12.86
N LYS A 164 12.07 -12.82 12.75
CA LYS A 164 12.44 -13.68 11.61
C LYS A 164 11.74 -15.04 11.66
#